data_AF-A0A9X9YXY0-F1
#
_entry.id   AF-A0A9X9YXY0-F1
#
_cell.length_a   1.000
_cell.length_b   1.000
_cell.length_c   1.000
_cell.angle_alpha   90.00
_cell.angle_beta   90.00
_cell.angle_gamma   90.00
#
_symmetry.space_group_name_H-M   'P 1'
#
loop_
_entity.id
_entity.type
_entity.pdbx_description
1 polymer ?
#
loop_
_entity_poly.entity_id
_entity_poly.type
_entity_poly.pdbx_seq_one_letter_code
_entity_poly.pdbx_strand_id
1 'polypeptide(L)'
;MFVVTLRCEHSCPYCQVSRQSTDRSLFDMTEETAQRALAITLQSPSSRIKIEFQGGEPLLNFPLIQKIVEAAKREAPAKGKEVEFVIASNLALLTDDILSFCKANGVSLSTSLDGPPDLHNRNRPRPGGNSHELAAKASRRLGQPWGLIASAR
;
A
#
# COMPACT_ATOMS: atom_id res chain seq x y z
N MET A 1 -2.10 -9.09 -6.60
CA MET A 1 -2.15 -8.53 -5.23
C MET A 1 -0.96 -9.06 -4.45
N PHE A 2 -0.24 -8.19 -3.76
CA PHE A 2 0.93 -8.54 -2.95
C PHE A 2 0.67 -8.14 -1.49
N VAL A 3 0.59 -9.12 -0.60
CA VAL A 3 0.49 -8.90 0.85
C VAL A 3 1.90 -8.78 1.41
N VAL A 4 2.45 -7.57 1.42
CA VAL A 4 3.87 -7.34 1.77
C VAL A 4 4.14 -7.45 3.27
N THR A 5 3.09 -7.32 4.09
CA THR A 5 3.14 -7.53 5.54
C THR A 5 1.74 -7.76 6.10
N LEU A 6 1.62 -8.54 7.18
CA LEU A 6 0.41 -8.62 8.01
C LEU A 6 0.43 -7.65 9.20
N ARG A 7 1.54 -6.91 9.38
CA ARG A 7 1.67 -5.92 10.45
C ARG A 7 0.83 -4.69 10.15
N CYS A 8 0.19 -4.10 11.16
CA CYS A 8 -0.55 -2.85 11.05
C CYS A 8 -0.63 -2.19 12.42
N GLU A 9 -0.60 -0.86 12.54
CA GLU A 9 -0.83 -0.16 13.82
C GLU A 9 -2.31 0.11 14.15
N HIS A 10 -3.23 -0.21 13.24
CA HIS A 10 -4.69 -0.06 13.45
C HIS A 10 -5.34 -1.38 13.87
N SER A 11 -6.30 -1.36 14.79
CA SER A 11 -7.05 -2.56 15.24
C SER A 11 -8.51 -2.55 14.76
N CYS A 12 -8.75 -2.37 13.46
CA CYS A 12 -10.11 -2.29 12.92
C CYS A 12 -10.91 -3.59 13.16
N PRO A 13 -12.13 -3.54 13.72
CA PRO A 13 -12.89 -4.73 14.09
C PRO A 13 -13.42 -5.51 12.88
N TYR A 14 -13.51 -4.86 11.71
CA TYR A 14 -13.93 -5.48 10.45
C TYR A 14 -12.75 -5.88 9.54
N CYS A 15 -11.51 -5.80 10.04
CA CYS A 15 -10.32 -6.07 9.22
C CYS A 15 -10.25 -7.54 8.80
N GLN A 16 -10.13 -7.78 7.50
CA GLN A 16 -10.07 -9.13 6.92
C GLN A 16 -8.66 -9.76 7.00
N VAL A 17 -7.62 -8.96 7.29
CA VAL A 17 -6.22 -9.31 7.03
C VAL A 17 -5.53 -10.00 8.22
N SER A 18 -6.29 -10.44 9.24
CA SER A 18 -5.75 -11.11 10.43
C SER A 18 -4.50 -10.42 11.00
N ARG A 19 -4.65 -9.11 11.30
CA ARG A 19 -3.57 -8.21 11.72
C ARG A 19 -2.65 -8.85 12.77
N GLN A 20 -1.35 -8.60 12.59
CA GLN A 20 -0.32 -8.93 13.56
C GLN A 20 0.35 -7.67 14.11
N SER A 21 0.80 -7.69 15.35
CA SER A 21 1.25 -6.46 16.03
C SER A 21 2.76 -6.19 15.96
N THR A 22 3.64 -7.19 15.83
CA THR A 22 5.03 -6.97 16.29
C THR A 22 6.15 -7.73 15.57
N ASP A 23 5.99 -8.97 15.14
CA ASP A 23 7.15 -9.74 14.60
C ASP A 23 7.35 -9.52 13.09
N ARG A 24 8.44 -8.79 12.72
CA ARG A 24 8.80 -8.58 11.31
C ARG A 24 9.19 -9.87 10.60
N SER A 25 9.92 -10.75 11.29
CA SER A 25 10.48 -11.96 10.69
C SER A 25 9.41 -12.99 10.33
N LEU A 26 8.29 -12.98 11.06
CA LEU A 26 7.17 -13.89 10.85
C LEU A 26 6.12 -13.36 9.87
N PHE A 27 5.96 -12.03 9.78
CA PHE A 27 4.79 -11.43 9.15
C PHE A 27 5.08 -10.52 7.97
N ASP A 28 6.36 -10.30 7.62
CA ASP A 28 6.76 -9.62 6.39
C ASP A 28 7.02 -10.65 5.28
N MET A 29 6.59 -10.34 4.06
CA MET A 29 6.97 -11.11 2.88
C MET A 29 8.50 -11.03 2.69
N THR A 30 9.14 -12.16 2.37
CA THR A 30 10.58 -12.17 2.05
C THR A 30 10.83 -11.68 0.64
N GLU A 31 12.04 -11.17 0.37
CA GLU A 31 12.45 -10.74 -0.97
C GLU A 31 12.41 -11.89 -1.99
N GLU A 32 12.81 -13.09 -1.58
CA GLU A 32 12.73 -14.30 -2.42
C GLU A 32 11.27 -14.59 -2.82
N THR A 33 10.34 -14.52 -1.86
CA THR A 33 8.91 -14.72 -2.14
C THR A 33 8.38 -13.65 -3.09
N ALA A 34 8.77 -12.39 -2.88
CA ALA A 34 8.36 -11.28 -3.72
C ALA A 34 8.86 -11.43 -5.17
N GLN A 35 10.10 -11.85 -5.37
CA GLN A 35 10.68 -12.12 -6.69
C GLN A 35 9.93 -13.27 -7.40
N ARG A 36 9.64 -14.36 -6.69
CA ARG A 36 8.87 -15.49 -7.23
C ARG A 36 7.44 -15.08 -7.59
N ALA A 37 6.79 -14.30 -6.73
CA ALA A 37 5.45 -13.79 -6.97
C ALA A 37 5.39 -12.83 -8.17
N LEU A 38 6.41 -11.98 -8.34
CA LEU A 38 6.55 -11.11 -9.52
C LEU A 38 6.76 -11.93 -10.79
N ALA A 39 7.63 -12.94 -10.75
CA ALA A 39 7.86 -13.83 -11.89
C ALA A 39 6.57 -14.52 -12.36
N ILE A 40 5.73 -14.98 -11.43
CA ILE A 40 4.40 -15.54 -11.72
C ILE A 40 3.46 -14.46 -12.27
N THR A 41 3.42 -13.28 -11.65
CA THR A 41 2.57 -12.15 -12.08
C THR A 41 2.83 -11.80 -13.55
N LEU A 42 4.10 -11.73 -13.95
CA LEU A 42 4.52 -11.39 -15.31
C LEU A 42 4.29 -12.51 -16.33
N GLN A 43 3.83 -13.70 -15.92
CA GLN A 43 3.37 -14.76 -16.83
C GLN A 43 1.90 -14.60 -17.24
N SER A 44 1.16 -13.67 -16.63
CA SER A 44 -0.22 -13.36 -17.01
C SER A 44 -0.34 -13.15 -18.52
N PRO A 45 -1.39 -13.64 -19.19
CA PRO A 45 -1.58 -13.39 -20.63
C PRO A 45 -1.88 -11.93 -20.93
N SER A 46 -2.32 -11.12 -19.95
CA SER A 46 -2.59 -9.70 -20.14
C SER A 46 -1.32 -8.91 -20.42
N SER A 47 -1.36 -8.00 -21.40
CA SER A 47 -0.31 -7.02 -21.64
C SER A 47 -0.32 -5.88 -20.60
N ARG A 48 -1.43 -5.68 -19.89
CA ARG A 48 -1.56 -4.66 -18.83
C ARG A 48 -1.81 -5.33 -17.49
N ILE A 49 -0.94 -5.06 -16.52
CA ILE A 49 -1.00 -5.67 -15.20
C ILE A 49 -1.08 -4.56 -14.16
N LYS A 50 -2.03 -4.69 -13.24
CA LYS A 50 -2.09 -3.86 -12.03
C LYS A 50 -1.58 -4.64 -10.83
N ILE A 51 -0.52 -4.13 -10.21
CA ILE A 51 0.04 -4.66 -8.98
C ILE A 51 -0.45 -3.81 -7.82
N GLU A 52 -1.31 -4.40 -7.00
CA GLU A 52 -1.79 -3.78 -5.78
C GLU A 52 -1.05 -4.35 -4.56
N PHE A 53 -0.46 -3.46 -3.77
CA PHE A 53 0.15 -3.76 -2.47
C PHE A 53 -0.91 -3.57 -1.38
N GLN A 54 -1.20 -4.66 -0.67
CA GLN A 54 -2.14 -4.72 0.44
C GLN A 54 -1.51 -5.46 1.62
N GLY A 55 -2.32 -5.79 2.63
CA GLY A 55 -1.88 -6.47 3.83
C GLY A 55 -2.47 -5.82 5.07
N GLY A 56 -1.69 -5.80 6.15
CA GLY A 56 -1.99 -4.94 7.28
C GLY A 56 -1.84 -3.46 6.88
N GLU A 57 -0.66 -2.89 7.12
CA GLU A 57 -0.27 -1.58 6.59
C GLU A 57 0.97 -1.73 5.71
N PRO A 58 0.83 -1.68 4.37
CA PRO A 58 1.94 -1.93 3.45
C PRO A 58 3.13 -0.99 3.63
N LEU A 59 2.90 0.26 4.08
CA LEU A 59 3.99 1.22 4.29
C LEU A 59 4.95 0.80 5.42
N LEU A 60 4.55 -0.14 6.29
CA LEU A 60 5.47 -0.75 7.28
C LEU A 60 6.56 -1.63 6.65
N ASN A 61 6.39 -2.05 5.39
CA ASN A 61 7.38 -2.79 4.61
C ASN A 61 7.65 -2.09 3.27
N PHE A 62 7.72 -0.77 3.30
CA PHE A 62 7.99 0.05 2.12
C PHE A 62 9.27 -0.32 1.34
N PRO A 63 10.40 -0.70 1.98
CA PRO A 63 11.59 -1.12 1.25
C PRO A 63 11.35 -2.29 0.28
N LEU A 64 10.49 -3.25 0.67
CA LEU A 64 10.13 -4.35 -0.21
C LEU A 64 9.25 -3.89 -1.39
N ILE A 65 8.32 -2.95 -1.13
CA ILE A 65 7.52 -2.32 -2.20
C ILE A 65 8.44 -1.67 -3.24
N GLN A 66 9.45 -0.91 -2.80
CA GLN A 66 10.40 -0.28 -3.71
C GLN A 66 11.10 -1.30 -4.61
N LYS A 67 11.62 -2.39 -4.02
CA LYS A 67 12.26 -3.49 -4.75
C LYS A 67 11.33 -4.14 -5.78
N ILE A 68 10.07 -4.38 -5.42
CA ILE A 68 9.08 -4.97 -6.34
C ILE A 68 8.78 -4.02 -7.50
N VAL A 69 8.57 -2.73 -7.22
CA VAL A 69 8.29 -1.70 -8.25
C VAL A 69 9.46 -1.59 -9.23
N GLU A 70 10.69 -1.50 -8.72
CA GLU A 70 11.91 -1.41 -9.54
C GLU A 70 12.10 -2.66 -10.40
N ALA A 71 11.96 -3.86 -9.82
CA ALA A 71 12.07 -5.11 -10.55
C ALA A 71 11.00 -5.23 -11.64
N ALA A 72 9.74 -4.91 -11.32
CA ALA A 72 8.63 -4.96 -12.27
C ALA A 72 8.83 -4.00 -13.45
N LYS A 73 9.25 -2.75 -13.19
CA LYS A 73 9.52 -1.76 -14.24
C LYS A 73 10.70 -2.16 -15.13
N ARG A 74 11.68 -2.87 -14.57
CA ARG A 74 12.83 -3.41 -15.32
C ARG A 74 12.47 -4.63 -16.18
N GLU A 75 11.65 -5.54 -15.66
CA GLU A 75 11.40 -6.86 -16.28
C GLU A 75 10.18 -6.91 -17.20
N ALA A 76 9.14 -6.13 -16.91
CA ALA A 76 7.88 -6.14 -17.67
C ALA A 76 8.05 -5.73 -19.15
N PRO A 77 8.85 -4.70 -19.52
CA PRO A 77 8.97 -4.28 -20.91
C PRO A 77 9.52 -5.36 -21.84
N ALA A 78 10.53 -6.14 -21.37
CA ALA A 78 11.11 -7.24 -22.13
C ALA A 78 10.11 -8.39 -22.39
N LYS A 79 9.01 -8.43 -21.64
CA LYS A 79 7.90 -9.39 -21.79
C LYS A 79 6.70 -8.79 -22.51
N GLY A 80 6.81 -7.58 -23.07
CA GLY A 80 5.73 -6.87 -23.74
C GLY A 80 4.60 -6.48 -22.78
N LYS A 81 4.92 -6.12 -21.53
CA LYS A 81 3.94 -5.78 -20.49
C LYS A 81 4.10 -4.38 -19.94
N GLU A 82 2.95 -3.75 -19.68
CA GLU A 82 2.80 -2.50 -18.95
C GLU A 82 2.32 -2.81 -17.52
N VAL A 83 2.92 -2.15 -16.53
CA VAL A 83 2.61 -2.35 -15.11
C VAL A 83 2.16 -1.04 -14.45
N GLU A 84 1.03 -1.10 -13.77
CA GLU A 84 0.53 -0.04 -12.88
C GLU A 84 0.62 -0.48 -11.43
N PHE A 85 0.86 0.47 -10.52
CA PHE A 85 1.02 0.18 -9.10
C PHE A 85 0.02 0.94 -8.25
N VAL A 86 -0.53 0.27 -7.26
CA VAL A 86 -1.39 0.88 -6.23
C VAL A 86 -0.95 0.38 -4.86
N ILE A 87 -0.81 1.27 -3.88
CA ILE A 87 -0.64 0.90 -2.47
C ILE A 87 -1.94 1.22 -1.74
N ALA A 88 -2.60 0.21 -1.18
CA ALA A 88 -3.73 0.40 -0.27
C ALA A 88 -3.21 0.64 1.15
N SER A 89 -3.29 1.88 1.64
CA SER A 89 -2.70 2.30 2.91
C SER A 89 -3.69 3.09 3.77
N ASN A 90 -3.59 2.94 5.07
CA ASN A 90 -4.27 3.80 6.04
C ASN A 90 -3.64 5.21 6.13
N LEU A 91 -2.52 5.44 5.44
CA LEU A 91 -1.77 6.69 5.31
C LEU A 91 -1.15 7.26 6.60
N ALA A 92 -1.24 6.56 7.74
CA ALA A 92 -0.67 7.04 9.00
C ALA A 92 0.88 7.15 8.96
N LEU A 93 1.53 6.39 8.08
CA LEU A 93 2.99 6.37 7.90
C LEU A 93 3.47 7.16 6.68
N LEU A 94 2.61 7.97 6.06
CA LEU A 94 2.96 8.67 4.83
C LEU A 94 3.98 9.79 5.07
N THR A 95 5.20 9.61 4.57
CA THR A 95 6.29 10.62 4.59
C THR A 95 6.46 11.30 3.23
N ASP A 96 7.23 12.39 3.18
CA ASP A 96 7.58 13.06 1.90
C ASP A 96 8.43 12.15 0.99
N ASP A 97 9.26 11.29 1.57
CA ASP A 97 10.08 10.33 0.80
C ASP A 97 9.20 9.27 0.11
N ILE A 98 8.21 8.73 0.83
CA ILE A 98 7.23 7.79 0.27
C ILE A 98 6.44 8.46 -0.86
N LEU A 99 5.97 9.69 -0.64
CA LEU A 99 5.26 10.48 -1.65
C LEU A 99 6.12 10.73 -2.89
N SER A 100 7.38 11.13 -2.70
CA SER A 100 8.33 11.41 -3.78
C SER A 100 8.61 10.15 -4.59
N PHE A 101 8.82 9.01 -3.92
CA PHE A 101 8.97 7.72 -4.59
C PHE A 101 7.73 7.35 -5.40
N CYS A 102 6.53 7.50 -4.81
CA CYS A 102 5.28 7.18 -5.48
C CYS A 102 5.08 8.03 -6.74
N LYS A 103 5.34 9.34 -6.65
CA LYS A 103 5.26 10.26 -7.79
C LYS A 103 6.26 9.91 -8.88
N ALA A 104 7.53 9.72 -8.52
CA ALA A 104 8.59 9.36 -9.46
C ALA A 104 8.31 8.03 -10.17
N ASN A 105 7.60 7.11 -9.51
CA ASN A 105 7.33 5.79 -10.05
C ASN A 105 5.93 5.57 -10.63
N GLY A 106 5.05 6.57 -10.58
CA GLY A 106 3.66 6.43 -11.02
C GLY A 106 2.83 5.50 -10.15
N VAL A 107 3.16 5.40 -8.85
CA VAL A 107 2.44 4.58 -7.88
C VAL A 107 1.26 5.38 -7.33
N SER A 108 0.07 4.83 -7.43
CA SER A 108 -1.14 5.42 -6.83
C SER A 108 -1.28 4.98 -5.37
N LEU A 109 -1.83 5.84 -4.54
CA LEU A 109 -2.21 5.55 -3.16
C LEU A 109 -3.73 5.43 -3.08
N SER A 110 -4.21 4.32 -2.54
CA SER A 110 -5.62 4.13 -2.17
C SER A 110 -5.73 4.18 -0.65
N THR A 111 -6.76 4.84 -0.13
CA THR A 111 -6.98 4.90 1.31
C THR A 111 -8.43 4.63 1.67
N SER A 112 -8.63 4.01 2.82
CA SER A 112 -9.95 3.79 3.38
C SER A 112 -10.30 4.92 4.33
N LEU A 113 -11.50 5.45 4.17
CA LEU A 113 -12.04 6.52 4.99
C LEU A 113 -13.50 6.21 5.25
N ASP A 114 -13.89 6.19 6.52
CA ASP A 114 -15.14 5.58 6.97
C ASP A 114 -16.25 6.61 7.16
N GLY A 115 -15.96 7.88 6.84
CA GLY A 115 -16.83 9.02 7.11
C GLY A 115 -16.24 9.94 8.18
N PRO A 116 -17.09 10.61 9.00
CA PRO A 116 -16.66 11.61 9.99
C PRO A 116 -15.66 11.09 11.03
N PRO A 117 -14.93 11.99 11.72
CA PRO A 117 -13.88 11.62 12.66
C PRO A 117 -14.30 10.62 13.75
N ASP A 118 -15.48 10.80 14.36
CA ASP A 118 -15.98 9.95 15.43
C ASP A 118 -16.25 8.52 14.95
N LEU A 119 -16.88 8.38 13.78
CA LEU A 119 -17.15 7.10 13.15
C LEU A 119 -15.85 6.42 12.71
N HIS A 120 -14.98 7.13 12.01
CA HIS A 120 -13.73 6.57 11.50
C HIS A 120 -12.77 6.18 12.62
N ASN A 121 -12.60 7.00 13.67
CA ASN A 121 -11.72 6.65 14.78
C ASN A 121 -12.24 5.47 15.60
N ARG A 122 -13.57 5.30 15.72
CA ARG A 122 -14.20 4.13 16.37
C ARG A 122 -13.98 2.86 15.55
N ASN A 123 -14.12 2.97 14.23
CA ASN A 123 -14.00 1.86 13.29
C ASN A 123 -12.55 1.47 12.98
N ARG A 124 -11.63 2.43 13.06
CA ARG A 124 -10.22 2.27 12.72
C ARG A 124 -9.36 2.75 13.87
N PRO A 125 -9.46 2.11 15.05
CA PRO A 125 -8.73 2.53 16.22
C PRO A 125 -7.23 2.34 16.00
N ARG A 126 -6.45 3.32 16.41
CA ARG A 126 -4.98 3.27 16.45
C ARG A 126 -4.48 3.92 17.75
N PRO A 127 -3.25 3.63 18.20
CA PRO A 127 -2.62 4.39 19.27
C PRO A 127 -2.68 5.90 18.98
N GLY A 128 -3.26 6.69 19.90
CA GLY A 128 -3.45 8.14 19.75
C GLY A 128 -4.82 8.56 19.19
N GLY A 129 -5.69 7.64 18.75
CA GLY A 129 -7.09 7.94 18.46
C GLY A 129 -7.34 8.92 17.30
N ASN A 130 -6.36 9.13 16.42
CA ASN A 130 -6.38 10.16 15.38
C ASN A 130 -6.19 9.59 13.95
N SER A 131 -6.69 8.38 13.69
CA SER A 131 -6.61 7.75 12.36
C SER A 131 -7.26 8.62 11.27
N HIS A 132 -8.40 9.23 11.58
CA HIS A 132 -9.09 10.12 10.65
C HIS A 132 -8.26 11.37 10.33
N GLU A 133 -7.65 11.99 11.35
CA GLU A 133 -6.85 13.21 11.17
C GLU A 133 -5.65 12.94 10.26
N LEU A 134 -4.94 11.83 10.49
CA LEU A 134 -3.78 11.42 9.68
C LEU A 134 -4.18 11.13 8.24
N ALA A 135 -5.26 10.36 8.02
CA ALA A 135 -5.78 10.08 6.69
C ALA A 135 -6.19 11.37 5.96
N ALA A 136 -6.95 12.25 6.62
CA ALA A 136 -7.39 13.51 6.04
C ALA A 136 -6.22 14.46 5.73
N LYS A 137 -5.21 14.53 6.60
CA LYS A 137 -3.98 15.32 6.38
C LYS A 137 -3.21 14.78 5.17
N ALA A 138 -3.08 13.46 5.06
CA ALA A 138 -2.43 12.82 3.93
C ALA A 138 -3.19 13.05 2.61
N SER A 139 -4.52 12.94 2.59
CA SER A 139 -5.34 13.25 1.42
C SER A 139 -5.18 14.68 0.93
N ARG A 140 -5.09 15.66 1.85
CA ARG A 140 -4.80 17.07 1.50
C ARG A 140 -3.43 17.23 0.85
N ARG A 141 -2.39 16.56 1.37
CA ARG A 141 -1.03 16.58 0.76
C ARG A 141 -1.02 16.00 -0.64
N LEU A 142 -1.90 15.04 -0.93
CA LEU A 142 -2.07 14.45 -2.25
C LEU A 142 -2.89 15.31 -3.22
N GLY A 143 -3.42 16.46 -2.79
CA GLY A 143 -4.21 17.35 -3.63
C GLY A 143 -5.56 16.76 -4.08
N GLN A 144 -6.12 15.81 -3.32
CA GLN A 144 -7.35 15.10 -3.70
C GLN A 144 -8.53 15.44 -2.77
N PRO A 145 -9.76 15.60 -3.31
CA PRO A 145 -10.97 15.56 -2.50
C PRO A 145 -11.21 14.14 -1.93
N TRP A 146 -11.97 14.08 -0.84
CA TRP A 146 -12.23 12.89 -0.02
C TRP A 146 -12.68 11.66 -0.85
N GLY A 147 -12.08 10.48 -0.57
CA GLY A 147 -12.65 9.18 -0.98
C GLY A 147 -12.24 8.57 -2.33
N LEU A 148 -11.08 8.92 -2.91
CA LEU A 148 -10.64 8.37 -4.20
C LEU A 148 -9.25 7.72 -4.14
N ILE A 149 -9.02 6.75 -5.04
CA ILE A 149 -7.68 6.28 -5.42
C ILE A 149 -6.90 7.50 -5.91
N ALA A 150 -5.95 7.97 -5.12
CA ALA A 150 -5.10 9.10 -5.45
C ALA A 150 -3.96 8.61 -6.34
N SER A 151 -3.96 8.99 -7.61
CA SER A 151 -2.74 8.93 -8.41
C SER A 151 -1.80 10.00 -7.87
N ALA A 152 -0.58 9.63 -7.46
CA ALA A 152 0.46 10.59 -7.11
C ALA A 152 0.86 11.33 -8.40
N ARG A 153 0.16 12.42 -8.73
CA ARG A 153 0.50 13.29 -9.86
C ARG A 153 1.53 14.33 -9.48
#